data_AF-A0AAV2ICV9-F1
#
_entry.id   AF-A0AAV2ICV9-F1
#
_cell.length_a   1.000
_cell.length_b   1.000
_cell.length_c   1.000
_cell.angle_alpha   90.00
_cell.angle_beta   90.00
_cell.angle_gamma   90.00
#
_symmetry.space_group_name_H-M   'P 1'
#
loop_
_entity.id
_entity.type
_entity.pdbx_description
1 polymer ?
#
loop_
_entity_poly.entity_id
_entity_poly.type
_entity_poly.pdbx_seq_one_letter_code
_entity_poly.pdbx_strand_id
1 'polypeptide(L)'
;SCYEGGLSYECDPLFTLCLGRPTSDTCSYGTAKATKDFHNTNYINMASLSDINGIPNPWIVYISYLTEPSVRLTITVEDADPGFDDYMASFVINLSVPSVSTNAWSTYELTEQISYRISFQYRFVCDLNYYGQLCDKYCILQNKSGGHYWCEAGTGKKICLEGWKGSNCAEDVDECAQGYCAKGTCQNL
;
A
#
# COMPACT_ATOMS: atom_id res chain seq x y z
N SER A 1 17.22 -7.38 27.56
CA SER A 1 17.42 -6.64 28.82
C SER A 1 18.31 -5.48 28.48
N CYS A 2 17.76 -4.26 28.49
CA CYS A 2 18.51 -3.03 28.31
C CYS A 2 19.40 -2.81 29.53
N TYR A 3 20.65 -2.41 29.32
CA TYR A 3 21.67 -2.41 30.36
C TYR A 3 22.35 -1.05 30.46
N GLU A 4 21.61 -0.07 30.96
CA GLU A 4 22.18 1.25 31.22
C GLU A 4 22.98 1.29 32.52
N GLY A 5 24.30 1.49 32.44
CA GLY A 5 25.11 1.95 33.58
C GLY A 5 25.18 1.03 34.81
N GLY A 6 24.83 -0.25 34.70
CA GLY A 6 24.90 -1.21 35.81
C GLY A 6 23.69 -1.24 36.75
N LEU A 7 22.58 -0.62 36.35
CA LEU A 7 21.27 -0.73 37.00
C LEU A 7 20.24 -1.25 35.98
N SER A 8 19.32 -2.10 36.43
CA SER A 8 18.25 -2.65 35.59
C SER A 8 17.14 -1.62 35.43
N TYR A 9 17.31 -0.68 34.50
CA TYR A 9 16.24 0.22 34.08
C TYR A 9 15.42 -0.41 32.93
N GLU A 10 14.20 0.09 32.74
CA GLU A 10 13.40 -0.25 31.57
C GLU A 10 14.03 0.40 30.33
N CYS A 11 13.82 -0.14 29.14
CA CYS A 11 14.37 0.44 27.91
C CYS A 11 13.68 1.77 27.58
N ASP A 12 14.33 2.56 26.74
CA ASP A 12 13.88 3.80 26.12
C ASP A 12 13.73 3.60 24.58
N PRO A 13 12.75 2.80 24.10
CA PRO A 13 12.72 2.39 22.70
C PRO A 13 12.49 3.56 21.76
N LEU A 14 13.29 3.65 20.71
CA LEU A 14 13.13 4.55 19.57
C LEU A 14 12.92 3.73 18.29
N PHE A 15 12.09 4.23 17.38
CA PHE A 15 11.68 3.50 16.19
C PHE A 15 12.13 4.20 14.92
N THR A 16 12.65 3.41 13.98
CA THR A 16 12.92 3.84 12.60
C THR A 16 12.13 2.98 11.63
N LEU A 17 11.38 3.61 10.73
CA LEU A 17 10.58 2.95 9.70
C LEU A 17 11.21 3.13 8.32
N CYS A 18 11.35 2.03 7.59
CA CYS A 18 11.92 1.99 6.25
C CYS A 18 11.03 1.16 5.32
N LEU A 19 10.63 1.76 4.19
CA LEU A 19 9.87 1.10 3.14
C LEU A 19 10.70 1.05 1.85
N GLY A 20 10.89 -0.14 1.31
CA GLY A 20 11.73 -0.37 0.14
C GLY A 20 11.28 -1.53 -0.73
N ARG A 21 12.11 -1.86 -1.71
CA ARG A 21 11.91 -3.04 -2.57
C ARG A 21 12.11 -4.34 -1.79
N PRO A 22 11.39 -5.43 -2.14
CA PRO A 22 11.51 -6.75 -1.50
C PRO A 22 12.93 -7.29 -1.38
N THR A 23 13.79 -6.99 -2.36
CA THR A 23 15.14 -7.54 -2.48
C THR A 23 16.24 -6.56 -2.08
N SER A 24 15.89 -5.38 -1.56
CA SER A 24 16.84 -4.32 -1.20
C SER A 24 16.73 -3.95 0.27
N ASP A 25 17.87 -3.67 0.90
CA ASP A 25 17.95 -3.05 2.24
C ASP A 25 17.78 -1.53 2.19
N THR A 26 17.61 -0.95 1.00
CA THR A 26 17.41 0.49 0.84
C THR A 26 15.94 0.88 0.98
N CYS A 27 15.69 1.99 1.65
CA CYS A 27 14.36 2.61 1.82
C CYS A 27 13.92 3.33 0.54
N SER A 28 13.86 2.59 -0.56
CA SER A 28 13.65 3.11 -1.93
C SER A 28 12.29 3.75 -2.15
N TYR A 29 11.29 3.45 -1.30
CA TYR A 29 9.96 4.07 -1.37
C TYR A 29 9.78 5.16 -0.32
N GLY A 30 10.43 5.04 0.84
CA GLY A 30 10.42 6.09 1.84
C GLY A 30 11.02 5.63 3.17
N THR A 31 11.49 6.60 3.95
CA THR A 31 11.92 6.38 5.32
C THR A 31 11.22 7.42 6.21
N ALA A 32 10.75 7.01 7.37
CA ALA A 32 10.30 7.95 8.38
C ALA A 32 11.51 8.54 9.11
N LYS A 33 11.37 9.76 9.63
CA LYS A 33 12.31 10.25 10.64
C LYS A 33 12.20 9.34 11.86
N ALA A 34 13.32 9.01 12.50
CA ALA A 34 13.31 8.31 13.77
C ALA A 34 12.37 9.00 14.78
N THR A 35 11.61 8.21 15.54
CA THR A 35 10.80 8.73 16.63
C THR A 35 11.69 9.35 17.70
N LYS A 36 11.09 10.11 18.61
CA LYS A 36 11.67 10.26 19.94
C LYS A 36 11.54 8.93 20.70
N ASP A 37 12.35 8.79 21.72
CA ASP A 37 12.32 7.66 22.64
C ASP A 37 10.97 7.56 23.36
N PHE A 38 10.62 6.34 23.75
CA PHE A 38 9.55 6.05 24.68
C PHE A 38 10.18 5.73 26.04
N HIS A 39 10.36 6.76 26.85
CA HIS A 39 11.08 6.66 28.12
C HIS A 39 10.54 5.58 29.08
N ASN A 40 11.45 4.74 29.57
CA ASN A 40 11.32 3.73 30.60
C ASN A 40 10.07 2.86 30.40
N THR A 41 9.92 2.28 29.20
CA THR A 41 8.82 1.35 28.93
C THR A 41 9.21 0.22 27.99
N ASN A 42 8.71 -0.97 28.32
CA ASN A 42 8.80 -2.16 27.47
C ASN A 42 7.49 -2.46 26.72
N TYR A 43 6.43 -1.68 26.94
CA TYR A 43 5.12 -1.87 26.32
C TYR A 43 4.53 -0.54 25.84
N ILE A 44 4.26 -0.45 24.54
CA ILE A 44 3.76 0.77 23.90
C ILE A 44 2.47 0.41 23.14
N ASN A 45 1.34 1.01 23.52
CA ASN A 45 0.09 0.87 22.79
C ASN A 45 -0.03 1.96 21.70
N MET A 46 0.57 1.70 20.54
CA MET A 46 0.57 2.65 19.41
C MET A 46 -0.83 2.84 18.78
N ALA A 47 -1.75 1.87 18.93
CA ALA A 47 -3.08 1.92 18.32
C ALA A 47 -3.95 3.07 18.87
N SER A 48 -3.67 3.55 20.09
CA SER A 48 -4.35 4.70 20.69
C SER A 48 -3.71 6.06 20.37
N LEU A 49 -2.57 6.08 19.68
CA LEU A 49 -1.81 7.30 19.41
C LEU A 49 -2.06 7.77 17.97
N SER A 50 -2.31 9.07 17.78
CA SER A 50 -2.36 9.69 16.44
C SER A 50 -0.98 10.10 15.91
N ASP A 51 0.02 10.10 16.78
CA ASP A 51 1.42 10.38 16.50
C ASP A 51 2.29 9.47 17.40
N ILE A 52 3.21 8.73 16.80
CA ILE A 52 4.12 7.80 17.47
C ILE A 52 5.42 8.57 17.75
N ASN A 53 5.34 9.56 18.65
CA ASN A 53 6.48 10.37 19.08
C ASN A 53 7.27 10.99 17.91
N GLY A 54 6.59 11.64 16.96
CA GLY A 54 7.17 12.36 15.82
C GLY A 54 6.92 11.71 14.46
N ILE A 55 6.33 10.52 14.42
CA ILE A 55 5.83 9.89 13.20
C ILE A 55 4.29 9.88 13.25
N PRO A 56 3.59 10.49 12.27
CA PRO A 56 2.14 10.42 12.19
C PRO A 56 1.62 8.97 12.16
N ASN A 57 0.50 8.70 12.81
CA ASN A 57 -0.19 7.41 12.77
C ASN A 57 -1.58 7.57 12.13
N PRO A 58 -1.79 7.11 10.88
CA PRO A 58 -0.90 6.25 10.10
C PRO A 58 0.28 6.99 9.46
N TRP A 59 1.40 6.28 9.30
CA TRP A 59 2.53 6.76 8.50
C TRP A 59 2.19 6.59 7.00
N ILE A 60 2.09 7.70 6.27
CA ILE A 60 1.70 7.71 4.86
C ILE A 60 2.95 7.87 3.98
N VAL A 61 3.13 6.93 3.05
CA VAL A 61 4.20 6.96 2.03
C VAL A 61 3.55 7.07 0.65
N TYR A 62 3.89 8.11 -0.10
CA TYR A 62 3.46 8.29 -1.48
C TYR A 62 4.45 7.63 -2.43
N ILE A 63 4.01 6.59 -3.13
CA ILE A 63 4.84 5.82 -4.05
C ILE A 63 4.45 6.19 -5.48
N SER A 64 5.38 6.79 -6.24
CA SER A 64 5.10 7.19 -7.63
C SER A 64 4.95 6.01 -8.58
N TYR A 65 5.69 4.91 -8.34
CA TYR A 65 5.60 3.70 -9.14
C TYR A 65 6.05 2.48 -8.32
N LEU A 66 5.25 1.43 -8.34
CA LEU A 66 5.63 0.11 -7.81
C LEU A 66 6.23 -0.72 -8.94
N THR A 67 7.40 -1.32 -8.71
CA THR A 67 8.04 -2.22 -9.69
C THR A 67 7.68 -3.68 -9.47
N GLU A 68 7.19 -4.02 -8.28
CA GLU A 68 6.95 -5.39 -7.82
C GLU A 68 5.63 -5.44 -7.03
N PRO A 69 4.90 -6.57 -7.03
CA PRO A 69 3.63 -6.73 -6.30
C PRO A 69 3.83 -6.94 -4.78
N SER A 70 4.96 -6.49 -4.25
CA SER A 70 5.28 -6.50 -2.83
C SER A 70 6.28 -5.40 -2.51
N VAL A 71 6.29 -4.99 -1.24
CA VAL A 71 7.25 -4.02 -0.69
C VAL A 71 7.82 -4.59 0.60
N ARG A 72 9.04 -4.19 0.94
CA ARG A 72 9.68 -4.55 2.20
C ARG A 72 9.47 -3.45 3.22
N LEU A 73 8.88 -3.79 4.36
CA LEU A 73 8.83 -2.95 5.54
C LEU A 73 9.88 -3.45 6.53
N THR A 74 10.74 -2.54 6.97
CA THR A 74 11.68 -2.74 8.07
C THR A 74 11.35 -1.77 9.18
N ILE A 75 11.17 -2.29 10.39
CA ILE A 75 10.96 -1.53 11.62
C ILE A 75 12.14 -1.83 12.54
N THR A 76 13.02 -0.87 12.70
CA THR A 76 14.18 -0.98 13.60
C THR A 76 13.84 -0.33 14.93
N VAL A 77 14.20 -1.01 16.01
CA VAL A 77 14.04 -0.57 17.39
C VAL A 77 15.42 -0.53 18.03
N GLU A 78 15.79 0.65 18.51
CA GLU A 78 17.03 0.92 19.23
C GLU A 78 16.65 1.49 20.61
N ASP A 79 17.52 1.32 21.60
CA ASP A 79 17.34 1.86 22.94
C ASP A 79 18.13 3.16 23.07
N ALA A 80 17.46 4.23 23.51
CA ALA A 80 17.96 5.60 23.37
C ALA A 80 18.91 5.95 24.51
N ASP A 81 20.20 5.97 24.22
CA ASP A 81 21.26 6.08 25.22
C ASP A 81 22.00 7.42 25.12
N PRO A 82 22.59 7.96 26.22
CA PRO A 82 23.50 9.11 26.15
C PRO A 82 24.82 8.80 25.41
N GLY A 83 24.78 8.69 24.09
CA GLY A 83 25.95 8.54 23.23
C GLY A 83 25.68 7.65 22.01
N PHE A 84 25.47 6.35 22.24
CA PHE A 84 25.26 5.38 21.18
C PHE A 84 24.08 4.49 21.53
N ASP A 85 23.03 4.59 20.71
CA ASP A 85 21.82 3.80 20.84
C ASP A 85 22.14 2.32 20.56
N ASP A 86 21.78 1.40 21.46
CA ASP A 86 22.01 -0.03 21.28
C ASP A 86 20.84 -0.72 20.56
N TYR A 87 21.19 -1.75 19.80
CA TYR A 87 20.22 -2.48 18.99
C TYR A 87 19.32 -3.34 19.86
N MET A 88 18.00 -3.13 19.77
CA MET A 88 17.01 -4.01 20.39
C MET A 88 16.48 -5.08 19.43
N ALA A 89 15.90 -4.63 18.30
CA ALA A 89 15.16 -5.48 17.37
C ALA A 89 15.04 -4.86 15.96
N SER A 90 14.81 -5.70 14.95
CA SER A 90 14.52 -5.35 13.56
C SER A 90 13.46 -6.28 12.98
N PHE A 91 12.24 -5.78 12.91
CA PHE A 91 11.13 -6.50 12.30
C PHE A 91 11.13 -6.27 10.80
N VAL A 92 11.35 -7.34 10.04
CA VAL A 92 11.41 -7.28 8.58
C VAL A 92 10.30 -8.13 7.98
N ILE A 93 9.53 -7.54 7.07
CA ILE A 93 8.47 -8.25 6.35
C ILE A 93 8.30 -7.75 4.92
N ASN A 94 8.04 -8.70 4.00
CA ASN A 94 7.56 -8.38 2.67
C ASN A 94 6.03 -8.34 2.67
N LEU A 95 5.46 -7.15 2.52
CA LEU A 95 4.03 -6.91 2.44
C LEU A 95 3.57 -7.09 1.00
N SER A 96 2.66 -8.04 0.78
CA SER A 96 2.07 -8.27 -0.53
C SER A 96 1.06 -7.18 -0.88
N VAL A 97 1.16 -6.64 -2.09
CA VAL A 97 0.19 -5.70 -2.63
C VAL A 97 -1.00 -6.51 -3.18
N PRO A 98 -2.25 -6.23 -2.75
CA PRO A 98 -3.40 -7.01 -3.17
C PRO A 98 -3.64 -6.87 -4.67
N SER A 99 -4.09 -7.94 -5.34
CA SER A 99 -4.37 -7.94 -6.79
C SER A 99 -5.36 -6.86 -7.23
N VAL A 100 -6.19 -6.41 -6.30
CA VAL A 100 -7.12 -5.29 -6.45
C VAL A 100 -6.87 -4.34 -5.30
N SER A 101 -6.61 -3.05 -5.59
CA SER A 101 -6.50 -2.04 -4.54
C SER A 101 -7.82 -1.93 -3.78
N THR A 102 -7.75 -2.01 -2.46
CA THR A 102 -8.91 -1.88 -1.59
C THR A 102 -8.58 -0.94 -0.43
N ASN A 103 -9.60 -0.29 0.11
CA ASN A 103 -9.45 0.53 1.32
C ASN A 103 -9.39 -0.29 2.62
N ALA A 104 -9.32 -1.63 2.52
CA ALA A 104 -9.32 -2.53 3.67
C ALA A 104 -7.94 -2.61 4.33
N TRP A 105 -7.93 -2.57 5.66
CA TRP A 105 -6.72 -2.75 6.45
C TRP A 105 -6.37 -4.23 6.59
N SER A 106 -5.09 -4.54 6.43
CA SER A 106 -4.50 -5.84 6.77
C SER A 106 -3.75 -5.70 8.09
N THR A 107 -3.84 -6.72 8.95
CA THR A 107 -3.21 -6.73 10.28
C THR A 107 -2.08 -7.74 10.30
N TYR A 108 -0.95 -7.38 10.90
CA TYR A 108 0.19 -8.26 11.10
C TYR A 108 0.65 -8.23 12.56
N GLU A 109 1.16 -9.37 13.00
CA GLU A 109 1.86 -9.53 14.27
C GLU A 109 3.20 -10.22 13.98
N LEU A 110 4.28 -9.56 14.34
CA LEU A 110 5.64 -10.08 14.16
C LEU A 110 6.25 -10.36 15.53
N THR A 111 7.06 -11.40 15.59
CA THR A 111 7.84 -11.75 16.79
C THR A 111 9.28 -11.96 16.37
N GLU A 112 10.21 -11.35 17.10
CA GLU A 112 11.65 -11.48 16.86
C GLU A 112 12.36 -11.89 18.15
N GLN A 113 13.42 -12.70 18.01
CA GLN A 113 14.25 -13.20 19.12
C GLN A 113 13.44 -13.73 20.32
N ILE A 114 12.28 -14.35 20.04
CA ILE A 114 11.39 -15.04 21.00
C ILE A 114 10.64 -14.09 21.98
N SER A 115 11.07 -12.84 22.16
CA SER A 115 10.53 -11.94 23.19
C SER A 115 9.93 -10.62 22.67
N TYR A 116 10.46 -10.04 21.59
CA TYR A 116 9.95 -8.78 21.07
C TYR A 116 8.77 -9.02 20.14
N ARG A 117 7.71 -8.23 20.32
CA ARG A 117 6.47 -8.34 19.55
C ARG A 117 6.03 -6.97 19.05
N ILE A 118 5.64 -6.90 17.78
CA ILE A 118 5.02 -5.72 17.21
C ILE A 118 3.76 -6.12 16.44
N SER A 119 2.69 -5.35 16.63
CA SER A 119 1.46 -5.48 15.87
C SER A 119 1.16 -4.18 15.16
N PHE A 120 0.76 -4.25 13.89
CA PHE A 120 0.45 -3.07 13.09
C PHE A 120 -0.59 -3.38 12.01
N GLN A 121 -1.17 -2.32 11.46
CA GLN A 121 -2.06 -2.38 10.32
C GLN A 121 -1.48 -1.59 9.15
N TYR A 122 -1.72 -2.08 7.94
CA TYR A 122 -1.35 -1.38 6.71
C TYR A 122 -2.41 -1.59 5.63
N ARG A 123 -2.39 -0.73 4.61
CA ARG A 123 -3.21 -0.87 3.40
C ARG A 123 -2.53 -0.20 2.21
N PHE A 124 -2.88 -0.64 1.00
CA PHE A 124 -2.45 -0.04 -0.25
C PHE A 124 -3.64 0.59 -0.96
N VAL A 125 -3.55 1.89 -1.22
CA VAL A 125 -4.61 2.68 -1.86
C VAL A 125 -4.03 3.33 -3.11
N CYS A 126 -4.66 3.11 -4.26
CA CYS A 126 -4.30 3.83 -5.47
C CYS A 126 -4.79 5.27 -5.43
N ASP A 127 -4.07 6.14 -6.12
CA ASP A 127 -4.53 7.50 -6.39
C ASP A 127 -5.83 7.50 -7.21
N LEU A 128 -6.52 8.63 -7.18
CA LEU A 128 -7.79 8.80 -7.91
C LEU A 128 -7.61 8.45 -9.39
N ASN A 129 -8.54 7.65 -9.92
CA ASN A 129 -8.56 7.15 -11.31
C ASN A 129 -7.44 6.16 -11.67
N TYR A 130 -6.62 5.74 -10.71
CA TYR A 130 -5.64 4.67 -10.91
C TYR A 130 -6.14 3.35 -10.31
N TYR A 131 -5.84 2.27 -11.02
CA TYR A 131 -6.34 0.94 -10.72
C TYR A 131 -5.27 -0.13 -10.98
N GLY A 132 -5.63 -1.37 -10.68
CA GLY A 132 -4.75 -2.52 -10.81
C GLY A 132 -3.88 -2.72 -9.58
N GLN A 133 -3.18 -3.86 -9.54
CA GLN A 133 -2.34 -4.25 -8.41
C GLN A 133 -1.20 -3.25 -8.16
N LEU A 134 -0.66 -2.62 -9.21
CA LEU A 134 0.47 -1.69 -9.11
C LEU A 134 0.05 -0.21 -9.20
N CYS A 135 -1.25 0.08 -9.21
CA CYS A 135 -1.79 1.43 -9.42
C CYS A 135 -1.24 2.12 -10.69
N ASP A 136 -0.91 1.35 -11.72
CA ASP A 136 -0.28 1.81 -12.96
C ASP A 136 -1.30 2.03 -14.09
N LYS A 137 -2.57 1.67 -13.86
CA LYS A 137 -3.63 1.75 -14.86
C LYS A 137 -4.56 2.92 -14.62
N TYR A 138 -4.35 3.99 -15.38
CA TYR A 138 -5.23 5.15 -15.38
C TYR A 138 -6.51 4.88 -16.19
N CYS A 139 -7.68 5.17 -15.60
CA CYS A 139 -8.96 5.06 -16.29
C CYS A 139 -9.97 6.10 -15.77
N ILE A 140 -10.61 6.80 -16.69
CA ILE A 140 -11.78 7.64 -16.40
C ILE A 140 -12.91 7.26 -17.35
N LEU A 141 -14.15 7.35 -16.87
CA LEU A 141 -15.33 7.15 -17.71
C LEU A 141 -15.27 8.10 -18.91
N GLN A 142 -15.56 7.57 -20.09
CA GLN A 142 -15.56 8.32 -21.34
C GLN A 142 -16.73 7.89 -22.21
N ASN A 143 -17.48 8.85 -22.76
CA ASN A 143 -18.58 8.59 -23.69
C ASN A 143 -18.62 9.69 -24.76
N LYS A 144 -17.63 9.66 -25.66
CA LYS A 144 -17.45 10.61 -26.77
C LYS A 144 -16.62 9.96 -27.87
N SER A 145 -16.42 10.62 -29.00
CA SER A 145 -15.71 10.07 -30.19
C SER A 145 -14.37 9.35 -29.92
N GLY A 146 -13.66 9.68 -28.83
CA GLY A 146 -12.43 8.98 -28.44
C GLY A 146 -12.62 7.71 -27.60
N GLY A 147 -13.85 7.28 -27.32
CA GLY A 147 -14.17 6.07 -26.56
C GLY A 147 -15.46 6.16 -25.73
N HIS A 148 -16.11 5.01 -25.60
CA HIS A 148 -17.41 4.78 -24.99
C HIS A 148 -17.31 3.64 -23.96
N TYR A 149 -16.88 3.95 -22.74
CA TYR A 149 -16.59 2.97 -21.69
C TYR A 149 -16.71 3.51 -20.27
N TRP A 150 -16.92 2.58 -19.33
CA TRP A 150 -16.70 2.79 -17.90
C TRP A 150 -15.50 1.97 -17.42
N CYS A 151 -14.99 2.29 -16.22
CA CYS A 151 -13.79 1.69 -15.65
C CYS A 151 -14.15 0.62 -14.62
N GLU A 152 -13.65 -0.60 -14.82
CA GLU A 152 -13.78 -1.66 -13.82
C GLU A 152 -13.02 -1.28 -12.54
N ALA A 153 -13.72 -1.21 -11.41
CA ALA A 153 -13.21 -0.63 -10.16
C ALA A 153 -11.95 -1.31 -9.59
N GLY A 154 -11.66 -2.55 -9.97
CA GLY A 154 -10.47 -3.27 -9.47
C GLY A 154 -9.26 -3.19 -10.39
N THR A 155 -9.47 -3.38 -11.69
CA THR A 155 -8.36 -3.48 -12.66
C THR A 155 -8.19 -2.24 -13.53
N GLY A 156 -9.15 -1.30 -13.51
CA GLY A 156 -9.22 -0.16 -14.42
C GLY A 156 -9.45 -0.55 -15.88
N LYS A 157 -9.85 -1.80 -16.15
CA LYS A 157 -10.18 -2.24 -17.51
C LYS A 157 -11.35 -1.42 -18.03
N LYS A 158 -11.22 -0.95 -19.27
CA LYS A 158 -12.29 -0.27 -20.00
C LYS A 158 -13.34 -1.30 -20.36
N ILE A 159 -14.56 -1.10 -19.88
CA ILE A 159 -15.72 -1.90 -20.23
C ILE A 159 -16.57 -1.08 -21.18
N CYS A 160 -16.70 -1.56 -22.41
CA CYS A 160 -17.39 -0.84 -23.47
C CYS A 160 -18.87 -0.69 -23.14
N LEU A 161 -19.43 0.47 -23.50
CA LEU A 161 -20.87 0.67 -23.55
C LEU A 161 -21.47 -0.22 -24.65
N GLU A 162 -22.78 -0.45 -24.54
CA GLU A 162 -23.53 -1.19 -25.56
C GLU A 162 -23.36 -0.54 -26.94
N GLY A 163 -23.18 -1.36 -27.98
CA GLY A 163 -22.86 -0.88 -29.34
C GLY A 163 -21.38 -0.60 -29.60
N TRP A 164 -20.49 -0.70 -28.60
CA TRP A 164 -19.07 -0.34 -28.77
C TRP A 164 -18.11 -1.50 -28.51
N LYS A 165 -16.98 -1.52 -29.24
CA LYS A 165 -15.90 -2.50 -29.10
C LYS A 165 -14.52 -1.89 -29.34
N GLY A 166 -13.51 -2.75 -29.27
CA GLY A 166 -12.10 -2.40 -29.39
C GLY A 166 -11.47 -2.06 -28.05
N SER A 167 -10.14 -1.94 -28.00
CA SER A 167 -9.39 -1.71 -26.76
C SER A 167 -9.72 -0.36 -26.07
N ASN A 168 -10.20 0.61 -26.84
CA ASN A 168 -10.65 1.92 -26.37
C ASN A 168 -12.17 2.12 -26.48
N CYS A 169 -12.93 1.08 -26.84
CA CYS A 169 -14.38 1.17 -27.04
C CYS A 169 -14.78 2.32 -27.96
N ALA A 170 -14.04 2.49 -29.05
CA ALA A 170 -14.21 3.57 -30.02
C ALA A 170 -14.65 3.05 -31.39
N GLU A 171 -14.80 1.73 -31.53
CA GLU A 171 -15.32 1.10 -32.73
C GLU A 171 -16.79 0.78 -32.51
N ASP A 172 -17.64 1.30 -33.38
CA ASP A 172 -19.05 0.97 -33.42
C ASP A 172 -19.26 -0.49 -33.86
N VAL A 173 -20.22 -1.16 -33.25
CA VAL A 173 -20.60 -2.54 -33.57
C VAL A 173 -21.81 -2.49 -34.49
N ASP A 174 -21.65 -2.94 -35.72
CA ASP A 174 -22.81 -3.10 -36.62
C ASP A 174 -23.63 -4.35 -36.23
N GLU A 175 -24.67 -4.17 -35.41
CA GLU A 175 -25.56 -5.28 -35.01
C GLU A 175 -26.39 -5.82 -36.20
N CYS A 176 -26.54 -5.02 -37.26
CA CYS A 176 -27.31 -5.39 -38.43
C CYS A 176 -26.50 -6.21 -39.45
N ALA A 177 -25.17 -6.19 -39.37
CA ALA A 177 -24.28 -6.89 -40.30
C ALA A 177 -24.49 -8.42 -40.34
N GLN A 178 -25.06 -9.02 -39.28
CA GLN A 178 -25.29 -10.47 -39.21
C GLN A 178 -26.53 -10.93 -39.99
N GLY A 179 -27.37 -10.01 -40.48
CA GLY A 179 -28.45 -10.31 -41.43
C GLY A 179 -29.63 -11.12 -40.87
N TYR A 180 -29.80 -11.18 -39.54
CA TYR A 180 -30.86 -11.98 -38.90
C TYR A 180 -32.29 -11.43 -39.12
N CYS A 181 -32.44 -10.19 -39.60
CA CYS A 181 -33.74 -9.58 -39.87
C CYS A 181 -34.23 -9.89 -41.29
N ALA A 182 -34.93 -11.01 -41.48
CA ALA A 182 -35.50 -11.38 -42.77
C ALA A 182 -36.82 -10.65 -43.13
N LYS A 183 -37.60 -10.21 -42.13
CA LYS A 183 -38.92 -9.56 -42.31
C LYS A 183 -39.18 -8.38 -41.36
N GLY A 184 -38.12 -7.74 -40.86
CA GLY A 184 -38.20 -6.59 -39.95
C GLY A 184 -37.19 -5.51 -40.31
N THR A 185 -37.26 -4.36 -39.62
CA THR A 185 -36.25 -3.29 -39.72
C THR A 185 -35.23 -3.48 -38.62
N CYS A 186 -33.95 -3.45 -38.96
CA CYS A 186 -32.85 -3.43 -37.99
C CYS A 186 -32.41 -1.98 -37.76
N GLN A 187 -32.02 -1.66 -36.52
CA GLN A 187 -31.46 -0.36 -36.16
C GLN A 187 -30.11 -0.61 -35.50
N ASN A 188 -29.06 0.01 -36.07
CA ASN A 188 -27.75 0.11 -35.43
C ASN A 188 -27.85 1.04 -34.22
N LEU A 189 -27.22 0.67 -33.13
CA LEU A 189 -27.17 1.51 -31.93
C LEU A 189 -26.29 2.75 -32.11
#